data_AF-A0AAU5HKZ4-F1
#
_entry.id   AF-A0AAU5HKZ4-F1
#
_cell.length_a   1.000
_cell.length_b   1.000
_cell.length_c   1.000
_cell.angle_alpha   90.00
_cell.angle_beta   90.00
_cell.angle_gamma   90.00
#
_symmetry.space_group_name_H-M   'P 1'
#
loop_
_entity.id
_entity.type
_entity.pdbx_description
1 polymer ?
#
loop_
_entity_poly.entity_id
_entity_poly.type
_entity_poly.pdbx_seq_one_letter_code
_entity_poly.pdbx_strand_id
1 'polypeptide(L)'
;MRAKSGTGELIAFVGARLAETAEQAELFHELACAVVALREAGPRTAVLEGCACPVPREMLDRALALRAELDDCERRIRCQDPRDPKWPLDPVFAEQTLRVLALPFELHHQWRDSWLPG
;
A
#
# COMPACT_ATOMS: atom_id res chain seq x y z
N MET A 1 20.47 -11.40 -14.36
CA MET A 1 19.21 -12.11 -14.04
C MET A 1 18.74 -11.61 -12.68
N ARG A 2 17.65 -10.84 -12.58
CA ARG A 2 17.12 -10.39 -11.29
C ARG A 2 16.67 -11.62 -10.50
N ALA A 3 17.11 -11.76 -9.26
CA ALA A 3 16.53 -12.72 -8.33
C ALA A 3 15.03 -12.42 -8.26
N LYS A 4 14.18 -13.45 -8.44
CA LYS A 4 12.75 -13.31 -8.14
C LYS A 4 12.68 -13.04 -6.63
N SER A 5 12.35 -11.83 -6.22
CA SER A 5 12.00 -11.59 -4.82
C SER A 5 10.91 -12.57 -4.43
N GLY A 6 11.07 -13.21 -3.28
CA GLY A 6 10.10 -14.18 -2.79
C GLY A 6 8.72 -13.52 -2.64
N THR A 7 7.64 -14.26 -2.82
CA THR A 7 6.27 -13.73 -2.70
C THR A 7 6.05 -13.00 -1.37
N GLY A 8 6.67 -13.45 -0.28
CA GLY A 8 6.65 -12.77 1.01
C GLY A 8 7.37 -11.41 1.04
N GLU A 9 8.51 -11.28 0.34
CA GLU A 9 9.22 -10.01 0.20
C GLU A 9 8.39 -9.00 -0.61
N LEU A 10 7.71 -9.47 -1.65
CA LEU A 10 6.84 -8.63 -2.47
C LEU A 10 5.64 -8.11 -1.68
N ILE A 11 5.03 -8.96 -0.84
CA ILE A 11 3.96 -8.56 0.08
C ILE A 11 4.46 -7.48 1.05
N ALA A 12 5.63 -7.70 1.66
CA ALA A 12 6.23 -6.74 2.59
C ALA A 12 6.55 -5.41 1.89
N PHE A 13 7.08 -5.45 0.67
CA PHE A 13 7.40 -4.27 -0.14
C PHE A 13 6.16 -3.44 -0.47
N VAL A 14 5.13 -4.06 -1.06
CA VAL A 14 3.87 -3.37 -1.38
C VAL A 14 3.24 -2.84 -0.10
N GLY A 15 3.28 -3.63 0.97
CA GLY A 15 2.78 -3.22 2.27
C GLY A 15 3.49 -1.99 2.83
N ALA A 16 4.82 -1.91 2.76
CA ALA A 16 5.55 -0.72 3.20
C ALA A 16 5.15 0.51 2.38
N ARG A 17 5.05 0.39 1.05
CA ARG A 17 4.73 1.51 0.16
C ARG A 17 3.32 2.05 0.34
N LEU A 18 2.35 1.18 0.62
CA LEU A 18 0.99 1.61 0.94
C LEU A 18 0.92 2.34 2.30
N ALA A 19 1.72 1.91 3.29
CA ALA A 19 1.83 2.62 4.55
C ALA A 19 2.44 4.02 4.37
N GLU A 20 3.55 4.11 3.63
CA GLU A 20 4.16 5.40 3.27
C GLU A 20 3.19 6.33 2.53
N THR A 21 2.35 5.79 1.64
CA THR A 21 1.35 6.60 0.92
C THR A 21 0.31 7.19 1.88
N ALA A 22 -0.12 6.43 2.88
CA ALA A 22 -1.03 6.90 3.91
C ALA A 22 -0.37 7.98 4.79
N GLU A 23 0.87 7.78 5.22
CA GLU A 23 1.65 8.77 5.97
C GLU A 23 1.87 10.06 5.15
N GLN A 24 2.15 9.93 3.85
CA GLN A 24 2.28 11.07 2.95
C GLN A 24 0.97 11.85 2.81
N ALA A 25 -0.17 11.17 2.77
CA ALA A 25 -1.48 11.83 2.74
C ALA A 25 -1.68 12.72 3.99
N GLU A 26 -1.31 12.22 5.16
CA GLU A 26 -1.33 12.99 6.41
C GLU A 26 -0.39 14.20 6.35
N LEU A 27 0.86 14.02 5.90
CA LEU A 27 1.82 15.12 5.77
C LEU A 27 1.37 16.19 4.77
N PHE A 28 0.82 15.79 3.62
CA PHE A 28 0.24 16.72 2.66
C PHE A 28 -0.92 17.49 3.28
N HIS A 29 -1.75 16.82 4.07
CA HIS A 29 -2.83 17.47 4.77
C HIS A 29 -2.32 18.54 5.76
N GLU A 30 -1.31 18.21 6.57
CA GLU A 30 -0.70 19.14 7.53
C GLU A 30 -0.11 20.38 6.84
N LEU A 31 0.57 20.21 5.70
CA LEU A 31 1.23 21.30 4.98
C LEU A 31 0.27 22.19 4.20
N ALA A 32 -0.80 21.62 3.63
CA ALA A 32 -1.67 22.32 2.68
C ALA A 32 -3.00 22.80 3.29
N CYS A 33 -3.41 22.29 4.45
CA CYS A 33 -4.70 22.63 5.03
C CYS A 33 -4.62 23.83 5.96
N ALA A 34 -5.24 24.93 5.55
CA ALA A 34 -5.38 26.13 6.36
C ALA A 34 -6.12 25.88 7.69
N VAL A 35 -7.05 24.91 7.74
CA VAL A 35 -7.79 24.56 8.97
C VAL A 35 -6.87 23.86 9.98
N VAL A 36 -5.92 23.05 9.52
CA VAL A 36 -4.93 22.38 10.37
C VAL A 36 -3.89 23.39 10.85
N ALA A 37 -3.44 24.30 9.99
CA ALA A 37 -2.51 25.37 10.35
C ALA A 37 -3.04 26.30 11.45
N LEU A 38 -4.36 26.36 11.65
CA LEU A 38 -5.03 27.20 12.65
C LEU A 38 -5.39 26.47 13.96
N ARG A 39 -5.17 25.15 14.06
CA ARG A 39 -5.48 24.36 15.28
C ARG A 39 -4.20 24.02 16.04
N GLU A 40 -4.23 24.18 17.37
CA GLU A 40 -3.18 23.68 18.26
C GLU A 40 -3.08 22.14 18.12
N ALA A 41 -1.84 21.64 18.14
CA ALA A 41 -1.47 20.26 17.80
C ALA A 41 -2.25 19.20 18.61
N GLY A 42 -3.36 18.73 18.06
CA GLY A 42 -4.09 17.55 18.52
C GLY A 42 -3.53 16.25 17.94
N PRO A 43 -4.05 15.08 18.35
CA PRO A 43 -3.62 13.79 17.82
C PRO A 43 -3.78 13.73 16.29
N ARG A 44 -2.68 13.37 15.60
CA ARG A 44 -2.52 13.43 14.13
C ARG A 44 -3.59 12.70 13.33
N THR A 45 -4.10 11.58 13.84
CA THR A 45 -5.10 10.74 13.17
C THR A 45 -6.51 11.36 13.14
N ALA A 46 -6.87 12.20 14.11
CA ALA A 46 -8.20 12.83 14.18
C ALA A 46 -8.37 13.98 13.16
N VAL A 47 -7.28 14.39 12.50
CA VAL A 47 -7.25 15.56 11.64
C VAL A 47 -7.93 15.29 10.29
N LEU A 48 -7.76 14.09 9.71
CA LEU A 48 -8.45 13.70 8.47
C LEU A 48 -9.94 13.39 8.67
N GLU A 49 -10.33 12.86 9.83
CA GLU A 49 -11.74 12.53 10.13
C GLU A 49 -12.65 13.77 10.18
N GLY A 50 -12.07 14.97 10.30
CA GLY A 50 -12.79 16.25 10.32
C GLY A 50 -12.52 17.20 9.14
N CYS A 51 -11.54 16.94 8.26
CA CYS A 51 -11.31 17.78 7.07
C CYS A 51 -11.97 17.21 5.81
N ALA A 52 -12.62 18.08 5.02
CA ALA A 52 -13.10 17.77 3.67
C ALA A 52 -12.01 17.97 2.59
N CYS A 53 -10.75 17.88 2.96
CA CYS A 53 -9.59 18.09 2.09
C CYS A 53 -9.54 16.97 1.02
N PRO A 54 -9.77 17.27 -0.28
CA PRO A 54 -10.03 16.23 -1.27
C PRO A 54 -8.80 15.37 -1.56
N VAL A 55 -7.62 15.98 -1.72
CA VAL A 55 -6.41 15.29 -2.13
C VAL A 55 -5.90 14.30 -1.07
N PRO A 56 -5.69 14.70 0.21
CA PRO A 56 -5.30 13.76 1.26
C PRO A 56 -6.30 12.60 1.44
N ARG A 57 -7.60 12.89 1.31
CA ARG A 57 -8.64 11.89 1.45
C ARG A 57 -8.60 10.88 0.32
N GLU A 58 -8.49 11.33 -0.93
CA GLU A 58 -8.37 10.44 -2.09
C GLU A 58 -7.11 9.56 -1.99
N MET A 59 -5.98 10.12 -1.55
CA MET A 59 -4.75 9.36 -1.33
C MET A 59 -4.93 8.27 -0.27
N LEU A 60 -5.56 8.61 0.87
CA LEU A 60 -5.82 7.65 1.95
C LEU A 60 -6.81 6.56 1.51
N ASP A 61 -7.94 6.93 0.91
CA ASP A 61 -8.95 6.00 0.42
C ASP A 61 -8.34 5.01 -0.58
N ARG A 62 -7.48 5.49 -1.48
CA ARG A 62 -6.74 4.65 -2.41
C ARG A 62 -5.76 3.71 -1.70
N ALA A 63 -4.98 4.21 -0.74
CA ALA A 63 -4.04 3.38 0.02
C ALA A 63 -4.76 2.26 0.79
N LEU A 64 -5.92 2.56 1.39
CA LEU A 64 -6.76 1.59 2.10
C LEU A 64 -7.37 0.55 1.16
N ALA A 65 -7.88 0.97 0.00
CA ALA A 65 -8.41 0.03 -0.99
C ALA A 65 -7.34 -0.94 -1.50
N LEU A 66 -6.13 -0.44 -1.79
CA LEU A 66 -5.00 -1.28 -2.21
C LEU A 66 -4.48 -2.16 -1.07
N ARG A 67 -4.58 -1.72 0.18
CA ARG A 67 -4.24 -2.56 1.35
C ARG A 67 -5.18 -3.75 1.44
N ALA A 68 -6.48 -3.54 1.28
CA ALA A 68 -7.46 -4.62 1.30
C ALA A 68 -7.20 -5.66 0.20
N GLU A 69 -6.81 -5.21 -1.00
CA GLU A 69 -6.42 -6.10 -2.10
C GLU A 69 -5.14 -6.88 -1.79
N LEU A 70 -4.12 -6.23 -1.18
CA LEU A 70 -2.90 -6.87 -0.72
C LEU A 70 -3.18 -7.97 0.32
N ASP A 71 -4.01 -7.67 1.32
CA ASP A 71 -4.38 -8.61 2.38
C ASP A 71 -5.15 -9.82 1.82
N ASP A 72 -6.01 -9.58 0.81
CA ASP A 72 -6.70 -10.66 0.10
C ASP A 72 -5.74 -11.54 -0.71
N CYS A 73 -4.80 -10.95 -1.43
CA CYS A 73 -3.76 -11.68 -2.13
C CYS A 73 -2.91 -12.53 -1.17
N GLU A 74 -2.45 -11.94 -0.06
CA GLU A 74 -1.67 -12.60 0.98
C GLU A 74 -2.42 -13.81 1.56
N ARG A 75 -3.72 -13.66 1.83
CA ARG A 75 -4.58 -14.76 2.29
C ARG A 75 -4.67 -15.88 1.26
N ARG A 76 -4.97 -15.56 -0.01
CA ARG A 76 -5.07 -16.57 -1.09
C ARG A 76 -3.77 -17.33 -1.31
N ILE A 77 -2.62 -16.67 -1.09
CA ILE A 77 -1.30 -17.27 -1.23
C ILE A 77 -0.92 -18.12 0.00
N ARG A 78 -1.25 -17.69 1.22
CA ARG A 78 -0.88 -18.42 2.43
C ARG A 78 -1.82 -19.58 2.77
N CYS A 79 -3.09 -19.47 2.42
CA CYS A 79 -4.14 -20.43 2.77
C CYS A 79 -4.52 -21.32 1.57
N GLN A 80 -3.54 -21.74 0.78
CA GLN A 80 -3.79 -22.61 -0.38
C GLN A 80 -4.19 -24.02 0.07
N ASP A 81 -5.29 -24.53 -0.50
CA ASP A 81 -5.66 -25.94 -0.40
C ASP A 81 -5.61 -26.57 -1.80
N PRO A 82 -4.69 -27.52 -2.06
CA PRO A 82 -4.64 -28.25 -3.33
C PRO A 82 -5.91 -29.06 -3.65
N ARG A 83 -6.82 -29.23 -2.68
CA ARG A 83 -8.12 -29.88 -2.87
C ARG A 83 -9.22 -28.90 -3.29
N ASP A 84 -8.97 -27.59 -3.23
CA ASP A 84 -9.92 -26.57 -3.70
C ASP A 84 -10.04 -26.66 -5.24
N PRO A 85 -11.27 -26.70 -5.80
CA PRO A 85 -11.49 -26.68 -7.26
C PRO A 85 -10.85 -25.49 -7.99
N LYS A 86 -10.56 -24.40 -7.27
CA LYS A 86 -9.92 -23.19 -7.82
C LYS A 86 -8.40 -23.24 -7.76
N TRP A 87 -7.81 -24.26 -7.13
CA TRP A 87 -6.38 -24.45 -7.14
C TRP A 87 -5.90 -24.99 -8.50
N PRO A 88 -4.78 -24.49 -9.08
CA PRO A 88 -3.90 -23.44 -8.57
C PRO A 88 -4.23 -22.04 -9.11
N LEU A 89 -5.38 -21.83 -9.74
CA LEU A 89 -5.70 -20.56 -10.40
C LEU A 89 -5.75 -19.39 -9.42
N ASP A 90 -6.49 -19.52 -8.31
CA ASP A 90 -6.63 -18.44 -7.33
C ASP A 90 -5.28 -17.93 -6.76
N PRO A 91 -4.36 -18.80 -6.29
CA PRO A 91 -3.06 -18.33 -5.83
C PRO A 91 -2.18 -17.77 -6.96
N VAL A 92 -2.27 -18.31 -8.19
CA VAL A 92 -1.53 -17.75 -9.34
C VAL A 92 -2.03 -16.34 -9.68
N PHE A 93 -3.34 -16.11 -9.66
CA PHE A 93 -3.91 -14.78 -9.88
C PHE A 93 -3.56 -13.82 -8.74
N ALA A 94 -3.53 -14.29 -7.49
CA ALA A 94 -3.08 -13.48 -6.37
C ALA A 94 -1.60 -13.06 -6.53
N GLU A 95 -0.71 -13.97 -6.92
CA GLU A 95 0.70 -13.63 -7.19
C GLU A 95 0.85 -12.62 -8.34
N GLN A 96 0.09 -12.78 -9.41
CA GLN A 96 0.12 -11.85 -10.53
C GLN A 96 -0.41 -10.46 -10.13
N THR A 97 -1.46 -10.43 -9.31
CA THR A 97 -2.02 -9.18 -8.77
C THR A 97 -1.01 -8.48 -7.89
N LEU A 98 -0.29 -9.18 -7.00
CA LEU A 98 0.80 -8.61 -6.21
C LEU A 98 1.88 -7.94 -7.08
N ARG A 99 2.26 -8.57 -8.19
CA ARG A 99 3.25 -7.96 -9.12
C ARG A 99 2.72 -6.70 -9.78
N VAL A 100 1.44 -6.67 -10.13
CA VAL A 100 0.79 -5.48 -10.68
C VAL A 100 0.73 -4.37 -9.63
N LEU A 101 0.40 -4.70 -8.37
CA LEU A 101 0.40 -3.74 -7.26
C LEU A 101 1.80 -3.18 -6.98
N ALA A 102 2.85 -4.00 -7.13
CA ALA A 102 4.22 -3.56 -6.94
C ALA A 102 4.74 -2.68 -8.08
N LEU A 103 4.24 -2.86 -9.30
CA LEU A 103 4.80 -2.25 -10.51
C LEU A 103 4.93 -0.71 -10.45
N PRO A 104 3.92 0.07 -10.01
CA PRO A 104 4.08 1.51 -9.86
C PRO A 104 5.23 1.88 -8.93
N PHE A 105 5.44 1.08 -7.88
CA PHE A 105 6.48 1.32 -6.90
C PHE A 105 7.87 0.95 -7.44
N GLU A 106 7.96 -0.14 -8.21
CA GLU A 106 9.21 -0.58 -8.84
C GLU A 106 9.66 0.34 -9.99
N LEU A 107 8.71 0.96 -10.70
CA LEU A 107 8.99 1.84 -11.83
C LEU A 107 9.34 3.27 -11.40
N HIS A 108 8.98 3.67 -10.18
CA HIS A 108 9.28 5.01 -9.69
C HIS A 108 10.77 5.15 -9.36
N HIS A 109 11.42 6.12 -9.99
CA HIS A 109 12.85 6.38 -9.87
C HIS A 109 13.34 6.53 -8.41
N GLN A 110 12.57 7.19 -7.54
CA GLN A 110 12.96 7.39 -6.13
C GLN A 110 12.90 6.11 -5.28
N TRP A 111 12.11 5.13 -5.68
CA TRP A 111 11.87 3.91 -4.89
C TRP A 111 12.74 2.72 -5.33
N ARG A 112 13.41 2.84 -6.49
CA ARG A 112 14.39 1.86 -6.96
C ARG A 112 15.64 1.79 -6.09
N ASP A 113 16.02 2.89 -5.46
CA ASP A 113 17.32 3.00 -4.76
C ASP A 113 17.23 2.66 -3.26
N SER A 114 16.04 2.65 -2.66
CA SER A 114 15.85 2.55 -1.21
C SER A 114 15.45 1.15 -0.69
N TRP A 115 15.12 0.20 -1.57
CA TRP A 115 14.65 -1.15 -1.16
C TRP A 115 15.64 -2.29 -1.42
N LEU A 116 16.75 -2.06 -2.13
CA LEU A 116 17.77 -3.11 -2.27
C LEU A 116 18.45 -3.31 -0.92
N PRO A 117 18.34 -4.48 -0.26
CA PRO A 117 19.24 -4.78 0.84
C PRO A 117 20.65 -4.86 0.25
N GLY A 118 21.53 -3.98 0.73
CA GLY A 118 22.97 -4.05 0.47
C GLY A 118 23.61 -5.23 1.19
#